data_AF-A0A4Y2H778-F1
#
_entry.id   AF-A0A4Y2H778-F1
#
_cell.length_a   1.000
_cell.length_b   1.000
_cell.length_c   1.000
_cell.angle_alpha   90.00
_cell.angle_beta   90.00
_cell.angle_gamma   90.00
#
_symmetry.space_group_name_H-M   'P 1'
#
loop_
_entity.id
_entity.type
_entity.pdbx_description
1 polymer ?
#
loop_
_entity_poly.entity_id
_entity_poly.type
_entity_poly.pdbx_seq_one_letter_code
_entity_poly.pdbx_strand_id
1 'polypeptide(L)'
;MILTAGQVEYNEIANYIDVRYVSAPEAMWRLLGSHMHGRSHAVMRLPVHLPNQKRVMFKNGNEEEAARSRQTMLESWFQLNQSDPDAQTLLYTDIPYNYVYDRNNWKRRKRGGNKIVARMYVVNVKDAKRFYIRMLLLHVPGATSFKFLRTVNNVIYDTFKQAAFHRHLLNSDEEWDHCLHDASTYQMPKQLRQTFAFILCFCNPTNVLELWNKYSIDMSLDYLRNNIEAASWNLALHDINATFGQHGLSCASIGLPVPTGNAIEVQPYNQDEEREESEQRISSLNREQLAAFETITTAIGNNNENNRYFFGWPWRFWQNFSLFNIIIFHSG
;
A
#
# COMPACT_ATOMS: atom_id res chain seq x y z
N MET A 1 64.19 -0.33 28.03
CA MET A 1 63.26 -1.48 27.96
C MET A 1 62.80 -1.61 26.51
N ILE A 2 63.25 -2.65 25.83
CA ILE A 2 62.96 -2.93 24.42
C ILE A 2 61.59 -3.65 24.39
N LEU A 3 60.63 -3.08 23.68
CA LEU A 3 59.32 -3.69 23.46
C LEU A 3 59.50 -4.85 22.48
N THR A 4 59.51 -6.08 22.99
CA THR A 4 59.39 -7.29 22.16
C THR A 4 58.04 -7.26 21.45
N ALA A 5 58.07 -7.19 20.12
CA ALA A 5 56.90 -7.36 19.29
C ALA A 5 56.27 -8.73 19.59
N GLY A 6 55.07 -8.73 20.17
CA GLY A 6 54.29 -9.95 20.31
C GLY A 6 54.06 -10.53 18.91
N GLN A 7 54.42 -11.81 18.71
CA GLN A 7 54.06 -12.55 17.51
C GLN A 7 52.54 -12.47 17.32
N VAL A 8 52.11 -11.78 16.27
CA VAL A 8 50.73 -11.83 15.81
C VAL A 8 50.55 -13.21 15.19
N GLU A 9 49.81 -14.08 15.88
CA GLU A 9 49.51 -15.43 15.40
C GLU A 9 48.56 -15.34 14.19
N TYR A 10 49.11 -15.47 12.98
CA TYR A 10 48.36 -15.37 11.73
C TYR A 10 47.79 -16.74 11.36
N ASN A 11 46.54 -16.98 11.72
CA ASN A 11 45.84 -18.23 11.41
C ASN A 11 45.10 -18.12 10.06
N GLU A 12 45.75 -18.60 9.00
CA GLU A 12 45.21 -18.60 7.62
C GLU A 12 43.92 -19.42 7.49
N ILE A 13 43.83 -20.57 8.17
CA ILE A 13 42.69 -21.49 8.09
C ILE A 13 41.44 -20.84 8.67
N ALA A 14 41.56 -20.18 9.83
CA ALA A 14 40.45 -19.46 10.44
C ALA A 14 40.00 -18.28 9.57
N ASN A 15 40.94 -17.53 8.97
CA ASN A 15 40.61 -16.42 8.07
C ASN A 15 39.92 -16.88 6.77
N TYR A 16 40.31 -18.06 6.25
CA TYR A 16 39.67 -18.67 5.08
C TYR A 16 38.23 -19.11 5.39
N ILE A 17 38.00 -19.71 6.57
CA ILE A 17 36.67 -20.10 7.06
C ILE A 17 35.79 -18.86 7.32
N ASP A 18 36.37 -17.75 7.78
CA ASP A 18 35.67 -16.48 8.04
C ASP A 18 35.28 -15.71 6.75
N VAL A 19 35.63 -16.22 5.56
CA VAL A 19 35.28 -15.69 4.22
C VAL A 19 35.58 -14.18 4.06
N ARG A 20 36.66 -13.68 4.70
CA ARG A 20 37.08 -12.29 4.53
C ARG A 20 37.91 -12.15 3.27
N TYR A 21 37.24 -12.14 2.11
CA TYR A 21 37.85 -11.78 0.84
C TYR A 21 38.40 -10.35 0.93
N VAL A 22 39.68 -10.19 0.61
CA VAL A 22 40.35 -8.89 0.44
C VAL A 22 40.71 -8.79 -1.04
N SER A 23 40.21 -7.77 -1.72
CA SER A 23 40.52 -7.57 -3.14
C SER A 23 42.00 -7.19 -3.33
N ALA A 24 42.60 -7.53 -4.48
CA ALA A 24 44.00 -7.18 -4.76
C ALA A 24 44.32 -5.67 -4.60
N PRO A 25 43.46 -4.73 -5.03
CA PRO A 25 43.67 -3.30 -4.77
C PRO A 25 43.65 -2.95 -3.28
N GLU A 26 42.76 -3.56 -2.49
CA GLU A 26 42.68 -3.34 -1.04
C GLU A 26 43.92 -3.88 -0.32
N ALA A 27 44.41 -5.06 -0.72
CA ALA A 27 45.64 -5.64 -0.17
C ALA A 27 46.86 -4.73 -0.43
N MET A 28 46.99 -4.19 -1.65
CA MET A 28 48.05 -3.25 -1.99
C MET A 28 47.96 -1.97 -1.17
N TRP A 29 46.77 -1.38 -1.00
CA TRP A 29 46.56 -0.20 -0.15
C TRP A 29 46.93 -0.44 1.32
N ARG A 30 46.63 -1.64 1.85
CA ARG A 30 47.03 -2.04 3.22
C ARG A 30 48.56 -2.18 3.34
N LEU A 31 49.21 -2.81 2.35
CA LEU A 31 50.66 -2.97 2.32
C LEU A 31 51.41 -1.63 2.25
N LEU A 32 50.85 -0.66 1.52
CA LEU A 32 51.36 0.71 1.44
C LEU A 32 51.03 1.56 2.67
N GLY A 33 50.45 0.96 3.72
CA GLY A 33 50.17 1.62 5.00
C GLY A 33 49.17 2.78 4.92
N SER A 34 48.39 2.86 3.85
CA SER A 34 47.55 4.04 3.64
C SER A 34 46.11 3.85 4.09
N HIS A 35 45.47 4.98 4.40
CA HIS A 35 44.19 5.00 5.09
C HIS A 35 43.02 4.76 4.12
N MET A 36 42.39 3.57 4.20
CA MET A 36 41.34 3.17 3.24
C MET A 36 39.97 3.80 3.49
N HIS A 37 39.55 3.95 4.75
CA HIS A 37 38.22 4.47 5.07
C HIS A 37 38.20 5.14 6.44
N GLY A 38 37.61 6.34 6.49
CA GLY A 38 37.30 7.04 7.73
C GLY A 38 35.80 6.98 8.02
N ARG A 39 35.43 6.96 9.30
CA ARG A 39 34.03 7.14 9.72
C ARG A 39 33.83 8.58 10.18
N SER A 40 33.11 9.36 9.37
CA SER A 40 32.76 10.75 9.76
C SER A 40 31.67 10.79 10.82
N HIS A 41 30.75 9.81 10.80
CA HIS A 41 29.60 9.72 11.69
C HIS A 41 29.49 8.33 12.34
N ALA A 42 29.01 8.30 13.59
CA ALA A 42 28.64 7.08 14.27
C ALA A 42 27.17 6.74 13.98
N VAL A 43 26.91 5.54 13.46
CA VAL A 43 25.53 5.07 13.21
C VAL A 43 25.01 4.40 14.49
N MET A 44 23.93 4.93 15.06
CA MET A 44 23.25 4.34 16.22
C MET A 44 21.97 3.65 15.77
N ARG A 45 21.88 2.33 16.03
CA ARG A 45 20.71 1.54 15.66
C ARG A 45 19.71 1.44 16.82
N LEU A 46 18.53 2.01 16.64
CA LEU A 46 17.48 2.06 17.65
C LEU A 46 16.55 0.83 17.55
N PRO A 47 16.44 0.01 18.62
CA PRO A 47 15.60 -1.20 18.66
C PRO A 47 14.11 -0.86 18.64
N VAL A 48 13.35 -1.70 17.94
CA VAL A 48 11.89 -1.72 17.98
C VAL A 48 11.46 -3.11 18.40
N HIS A 49 10.65 -3.19 19.45
CA HIS A 49 10.13 -4.46 19.95
C HIS A 49 8.78 -4.27 20.63
N LEU A 50 8.07 -5.38 20.81
CA LEU A 50 6.87 -5.45 21.62
C LEU A 50 7.24 -5.53 23.12
N PRO A 51 6.28 -5.26 24.03
CA PRO A 51 6.44 -5.57 25.44
C PRO A 51 6.89 -7.03 25.62
N ASN A 52 7.93 -7.24 26.43
CA ASN A 52 8.51 -8.56 26.74
C ASN A 52 9.08 -9.36 25.54
N GLN A 53 9.19 -8.75 24.35
CA GLN A 53 9.81 -9.39 23.17
C GLN A 53 11.13 -8.71 22.78
N LYS A 54 11.89 -8.28 23.78
CA LYS A 54 13.20 -7.66 23.57
C LYS A 54 14.23 -8.71 23.18
N ARG A 55 15.12 -8.35 22.25
CA ARG A 55 16.28 -9.17 21.89
C ARG A 55 17.37 -8.99 22.94
N VAL A 56 17.83 -10.08 23.54
CA VAL A 56 18.93 -10.08 24.51
C VAL A 56 20.03 -11.01 24.03
N MET A 57 21.29 -10.56 24.15
CA MET A 57 22.47 -11.41 23.95
C MET A 57 22.91 -11.97 25.29
N PHE A 58 23.00 -13.29 25.41
CA PHE A 58 23.43 -14.00 26.62
C PHE A 58 24.52 -15.02 26.28
N LYS A 59 25.25 -15.47 27.30
CA LYS A 59 26.10 -16.66 27.21
C LYS A 59 25.25 -17.86 27.62
N ASN A 60 25.43 -19.00 26.96
CA ASN A 60 24.72 -20.24 27.29
C ASN A 60 24.79 -20.51 28.80
N GLY A 61 23.64 -20.78 29.43
CA GLY A 61 23.49 -21.01 30.87
C GLY A 61 23.04 -19.79 31.69
N ASN A 62 23.03 -18.59 31.11
CA ASN A 62 22.56 -17.36 31.77
C ASN A 62 21.30 -16.76 31.10
N GLU A 63 20.46 -17.60 30.49
CA GLU A 63 19.26 -17.20 29.73
C GLU A 63 18.31 -16.35 30.60
N GLU A 64 17.97 -16.85 31.79
CA GLU A 64 16.96 -16.25 32.66
C GLU A 64 17.43 -14.90 33.25
N GLU A 65 18.69 -14.82 33.66
CA GLU A 65 19.27 -13.60 34.21
C GLU A 65 19.39 -12.51 33.15
N ALA A 66 19.73 -12.89 31.91
CA ALA A 66 19.78 -11.97 30.79
C ALA A 66 18.39 -11.44 30.41
N ALA A 67 17.36 -12.28 30.45
CA ALA A 67 15.98 -11.87 30.21
C ALA A 67 15.49 -10.81 31.21
N ARG A 68 15.91 -10.92 32.49
CA ARG A 68 15.49 -10.02 33.58
C ARG A 68 16.29 -8.71 33.63
N SER A 69 17.59 -8.73 33.34
CA SER A 69 18.51 -7.65 33.77
C SER A 69 18.71 -6.49 32.79
N ARG A 70 18.37 -6.62 31.50
CA ARG A 70 18.73 -5.59 30.50
C ARG A 70 17.54 -4.77 30.02
N GLN A 71 17.48 -3.51 30.46
CA GLN A 71 16.62 -2.50 29.85
C GLN A 71 17.13 -2.20 28.43
N THR A 72 16.22 -2.08 27.47
CA THR A 72 16.58 -1.69 26.10
C THR A 72 16.69 -0.18 25.96
N MET A 73 17.36 0.30 24.89
CA MET A 73 17.37 1.73 24.54
C MET A 73 15.97 2.34 24.43
N LEU A 74 14.97 1.55 24.01
CA LEU A 74 13.58 1.99 23.90
C LEU A 74 12.92 2.13 25.29
N GLU A 75 13.11 1.13 26.16
CA GLU A 75 12.59 1.17 27.54
C GLU A 75 13.24 2.29 28.36
N SER A 76 14.54 2.50 28.20
CA SER A 76 15.24 3.61 28.84
C SER A 76 14.78 4.97 28.31
N TRP A 77 14.34 5.06 27.04
CA TRP A 77 13.77 6.31 26.49
C TRP A 77 12.43 6.63 27.13
N PHE A 78 11.58 5.62 27.32
CA PHE A 78 10.33 5.78 28.07
C PHE A 78 10.55 6.31 29.49
N GLN A 79 11.58 5.81 30.17
CA GLN A 79 11.96 6.30 31.51
C GLN A 79 12.51 7.73 31.47
N LEU A 80 13.37 8.04 30.50
CA LEU A 80 13.90 9.40 30.31
C LEU A 80 12.75 10.42 30.17
N ASN A 81 11.76 10.10 29.35
CA ASN A 81 10.61 10.98 29.12
C ASN A 81 9.74 11.19 30.36
N GLN A 82 9.81 10.31 31.38
CA GLN A 82 9.10 10.53 32.64
C GLN A 82 9.80 11.59 33.51
N SER A 83 11.12 11.74 33.37
CA SER A 83 11.94 12.60 34.22
C SER A 83 12.39 13.91 33.57
N ASP A 84 12.54 13.94 32.25
CA ASP A 84 13.18 15.04 31.52
C ASP A 84 12.20 15.71 30.54
N PRO A 85 11.78 16.97 30.81
CA PRO A 85 10.90 17.73 29.92
C PRO A 85 11.50 17.98 28.53
N ASP A 86 12.83 18.14 28.41
CA ASP A 86 13.47 18.38 27.11
C ASP A 86 13.31 17.13 26.22
N ALA A 87 13.45 15.94 26.81
CA ALA A 87 13.30 14.67 26.10
C ALA A 87 11.87 14.43 25.61
N GLN A 88 10.86 14.97 26.31
CA GLN A 88 9.45 14.85 25.92
C GLN A 88 9.14 15.54 24.58
N THR A 89 9.95 16.52 24.18
CA THR A 89 9.79 17.22 22.90
C THR A 89 10.38 16.46 21.71
N LEU A 90 11.18 15.43 21.97
CA LEU A 90 11.95 14.73 20.95
C LEU A 90 11.31 13.41 20.53
N LEU A 91 11.41 13.11 19.24
CA LEU A 91 11.09 11.78 18.71
C LEU A 91 12.16 10.77 19.12
N TYR A 92 11.79 9.49 19.14
CA TYR A 92 12.74 8.42 19.48
C TYR A 92 13.98 8.43 18.58
N THR A 93 13.81 8.77 17.30
CA THR A 93 14.92 8.93 16.32
C THR A 93 15.84 10.09 16.61
N ASP A 94 15.38 11.10 17.34
CA ASP A 94 16.12 12.34 17.55
C ASP A 94 16.91 12.34 18.86
N ILE A 95 16.54 11.44 19.79
CA ILE A 95 17.22 11.27 21.07
C ILE A 95 18.74 11.11 20.93
N PRO A 96 19.29 10.31 20.00
CA PRO A 96 20.75 10.15 19.87
C PRO A 96 21.51 11.44 19.55
N TYR A 97 20.88 12.45 18.96
CA TYR A 97 21.51 13.75 18.67
C TYR A 97 21.68 14.57 19.95
N ASN A 98 20.78 14.43 20.92
CA ASN A 98 20.72 15.24 22.14
C ASN A 98 21.16 14.46 23.40
N TYR A 99 21.16 13.13 23.34
CA TYR A 99 21.47 12.24 24.45
C TYR A 99 22.47 11.15 24.03
N VAL A 100 23.22 10.66 25.01
CA VAL A 100 24.15 9.53 24.89
C VAL A 100 23.58 8.38 25.69
N TYR A 101 23.55 7.19 25.09
CA TYR A 101 23.20 5.97 25.81
C TYR A 101 24.44 5.41 26.51
N ASP A 102 24.42 5.39 27.84
CA ASP A 102 25.52 4.91 28.69
C ASP A 102 24.97 4.13 29.88
N ARG A 103 25.53 2.94 30.15
CA ARG A 103 25.14 2.04 31.24
C ARG A 103 23.61 1.88 31.37
N ASN A 104 22.97 1.53 30.26
CA ASN A 104 21.52 1.32 30.14
C ASN A 104 20.64 2.56 30.41
N ASN A 105 21.21 3.77 30.36
CA ASN A 105 20.48 5.01 30.59
C ASN A 105 20.83 6.07 29.55
N TRP A 106 19.86 6.93 29.24
CA TRP A 106 20.10 8.11 28.42
C TRP A 106 20.57 9.26 29.30
N LYS A 107 21.66 9.91 28.89
CA LYS A 107 22.23 11.09 29.56
C LYS A 107 22.36 12.22 28.56
N ARG A 108 22.13 13.46 29.00
CA ARG A 108 22.25 14.63 28.13
C ARG A 108 23.64 14.69 27.49
N ARG A 109 23.67 14.81 26.16
CA ARG A 109 24.90 14.86 25.37
C ARG A 109 25.55 16.23 25.53
N LYS A 110 26.85 16.23 25.82
CA LYS A 110 27.64 17.47 25.89
C LYS A 110 28.28 17.89 24.56
N ARG A 111 28.63 16.92 23.69
CA ARG A 111 29.34 17.15 22.42
C ARG A 111 29.00 16.10 21.35
N GLY A 112 29.18 16.47 20.07
CA GLY A 112 29.21 15.53 18.94
C GLY A 112 27.86 15.02 18.45
N GLY A 113 26.75 15.73 18.73
CA GLY A 113 25.41 15.36 18.24
C GLY A 113 25.34 15.36 16.71
N ASN A 114 25.99 16.34 16.07
CA ASN A 114 26.09 16.47 14.62
C ASN A 114 26.90 15.36 13.93
N LYS A 115 27.60 14.48 14.67
CA LYS A 115 28.36 13.34 14.12
C LYS A 115 27.67 12.00 14.39
N ILE A 116 26.37 12.02 14.68
CA ILE A 116 25.56 10.81 14.88
C ILE A 116 24.59 10.69 13.72
N VAL A 117 24.29 9.45 13.31
CA VAL A 117 23.18 9.13 12.42
C VAL A 117 22.34 8.07 13.12
N ALA A 118 21.15 8.45 13.58
CA ALA A 118 20.21 7.53 14.19
C ALA A 118 19.44 6.75 13.11
N ARG A 119 19.32 5.43 13.28
CA ARG A 119 18.52 4.58 12.39
C ARG A 119 17.73 3.58 13.20
N MET A 120 16.42 3.59 13.07
CA MET A 120 15.58 2.57 13.68
C MET A 120 15.62 1.28 12.85
N TYR A 121 15.60 0.09 13.47
CA TYR A 121 15.63 -1.19 12.75
C TYR A 121 14.48 -1.30 11.74
N VAL A 122 14.80 -1.74 10.51
CA VAL A 122 13.78 -2.02 9.50
C VAL A 122 12.87 -3.13 10.02
N VAL A 123 11.57 -2.88 9.95
CA VAL A 123 10.54 -3.84 10.35
C VAL A 123 9.78 -4.25 9.10
N ASN A 124 9.62 -5.56 8.90
CA ASN A 124 8.82 -6.09 7.81
C ASN A 124 7.34 -5.78 8.06
N VAL A 125 6.61 -5.34 7.03
CA VAL A 125 5.17 -5.05 7.09
C VAL A 125 4.35 -6.29 7.54
N LYS A 126 4.83 -7.51 7.23
CA LYS A 126 4.22 -8.76 7.71
C LYS A 126 4.24 -8.90 9.24
N ASP A 127 5.20 -8.28 9.92
CA ASP A 127 5.22 -8.14 11.39
C ASP A 127 4.39 -6.90 11.78
N ALA A 128 3.07 -6.99 11.55
CA ALA A 128 2.14 -5.87 11.66
C ALA A 128 2.26 -5.13 12.99
N LYS A 129 2.36 -5.87 14.11
CA LYS A 129 2.44 -5.27 15.45
C LYS A 129 3.70 -4.41 15.61
N ARG A 130 4.89 -4.91 15.22
CA ARG A 130 6.12 -4.11 15.30
C ARG A 130 6.15 -2.99 14.26
N PHE A 131 5.54 -3.20 13.10
CA PHE A 131 5.44 -2.19 12.05
C PHE A 131 4.68 -0.96 12.57
N TYR A 132 3.52 -1.16 13.20
CA TYR A 132 2.76 -0.04 13.77
C TYR A 132 3.46 0.62 14.96
N ILE A 133 4.21 -0.12 15.79
CA ILE A 133 5.05 0.49 16.83
C ILE A 133 6.12 1.38 16.19
N ARG A 134 6.83 0.88 15.16
CA ARG A 134 7.84 1.68 14.43
C ARG A 134 7.23 2.96 13.88
N MET A 135 6.05 2.86 13.26
CA MET A 135 5.32 4.03 12.75
C MET A 135 5.03 5.03 13.87
N LEU A 136 4.50 4.58 15.01
CA LEU A 136 4.22 5.45 16.15
C LEU A 136 5.50 6.09 16.72
N LEU A 137 6.60 5.35 16.84
CA LEU A 137 7.88 5.88 17.34
C LEU A 137 8.51 6.95 16.44
N LEU A 138 8.15 6.97 15.17
CA LEU A 138 8.59 7.99 14.22
C LEU A 138 7.77 9.29 14.31
N HIS A 139 6.60 9.27 14.93
CA HIS A 139 5.65 10.41 14.91
C HIS A 139 5.21 10.87 16.30
N VAL A 140 5.40 10.07 17.34
CA VAL A 140 4.97 10.37 18.71
C VAL A 140 6.18 10.76 19.55
N PRO A 141 6.37 12.06 19.85
CA PRO A 141 7.40 12.51 20.77
C PRO A 141 7.00 12.19 22.22
N GLY A 142 8.01 12.11 23.09
CA GLY A 142 7.80 12.06 24.55
C GLY A 142 7.03 10.87 25.10
N ALA A 143 6.97 9.75 24.37
CA ALA A 143 6.24 8.59 24.86
C ALA A 143 6.86 8.04 26.16
N THR A 144 6.04 7.84 27.19
CA THR A 144 6.51 7.37 28.52
C THR A 144 6.30 5.88 28.76
N SER A 145 5.62 5.18 27.84
CA SER A 145 5.38 3.74 27.89
C SER A 145 4.77 3.22 26.58
N PHE A 146 4.72 1.89 26.42
CA PHE A 146 3.93 1.27 25.35
C PHE A 146 2.43 1.60 25.44
N LYS A 147 1.91 1.83 26.66
CA LYS A 147 0.53 2.27 26.87
C LYS A 147 0.34 3.67 26.30
N PHE A 148 1.27 4.59 26.55
CA PHE A 148 1.25 5.94 26.00
C PHE A 148 1.22 5.94 24.47
N LEU A 149 2.01 5.08 23.82
CA LEU A 149 1.97 4.95 22.34
C LEU A 149 0.58 4.57 21.82
N ARG A 150 -0.22 3.84 22.62
CA ARG A 150 -1.61 3.48 22.27
C ARG A 150 -2.64 4.53 22.67
N THR A 151 -2.26 5.61 23.34
CA THR A 151 -3.20 6.65 23.77
C THR A 151 -3.27 7.76 22.72
N VAL A 152 -4.44 8.07 22.17
CA VAL A 152 -4.69 9.25 21.31
C VAL A 152 -5.80 10.07 21.95
N ASN A 153 -5.64 11.39 22.09
CA ASN A 153 -6.68 12.28 22.65
C ASN A 153 -7.29 11.74 23.96
N ASN A 154 -6.43 11.25 24.87
CA ASN A 154 -6.80 10.62 26.15
C ASN A 154 -7.59 9.28 26.07
N VAL A 155 -7.77 8.71 24.88
CA VAL A 155 -8.38 7.38 24.67
C VAL A 155 -7.28 6.34 24.45
N ILE A 156 -7.31 5.26 25.21
CA ILE A 156 -6.36 4.14 25.08
C ILE A 156 -6.97 3.10 24.14
N TYR A 157 -6.29 2.81 23.03
CA TYR A 157 -6.73 1.80 22.06
C TYR A 157 -6.13 0.42 22.36
N ASP A 158 -6.83 -0.64 21.93
CA ASP A 158 -6.40 -2.02 22.16
C ASP A 158 -5.14 -2.36 21.36
N THR A 159 -5.05 -1.87 20.13
CA THR A 159 -3.96 -2.19 19.20
C THR A 159 -3.15 -0.96 18.79
N PHE A 160 -1.87 -1.17 18.47
CA PHE A 160 -1.04 -0.13 17.88
C PHE A 160 -1.56 0.32 16.49
N LYS A 161 -2.25 -0.57 15.75
CA LYS A 161 -2.91 -0.24 14.48
C LYS A 161 -3.99 0.83 14.69
N GLN A 162 -4.91 0.61 15.63
CA GLN A 162 -5.97 1.57 15.95
C GLN A 162 -5.39 2.90 16.43
N ALA A 163 -4.37 2.87 17.29
CA ALA A 163 -3.72 4.10 17.75
C ALA A 163 -3.02 4.88 16.62
N ALA A 164 -2.48 4.19 15.60
CA ALA A 164 -1.93 4.83 14.40
C ALA A 164 -3.03 5.36 13.48
N PHE A 165 -4.14 4.63 13.33
CA PHE A 165 -5.33 5.05 12.58
C PHE A 165 -5.93 6.34 13.15
N HIS A 166 -6.21 6.39 14.46
CA HIS A 166 -6.75 7.59 15.11
C HIS A 166 -5.77 8.76 15.19
N ARG A 167 -4.49 8.54 14.86
CA ARG A 167 -3.49 9.61 14.64
C ARG A 167 -3.41 10.07 13.19
N HIS A 168 -4.26 9.56 12.31
CA HIS A 168 -4.23 9.82 10.88
C HIS A 168 -2.89 9.43 10.22
N LEU A 169 -2.20 8.43 10.79
CA LEU A 169 -0.97 7.86 10.21
C LEU A 169 -1.25 6.72 9.23
N LEU A 170 -2.51 6.28 9.17
CA LEU A 170 -3.02 5.28 8.24
C LEU A 170 -4.16 5.90 7.44
N ASN A 171 -4.21 5.60 6.14
CA ASN A 171 -5.34 5.99 5.32
C ASN A 171 -6.59 5.21 5.73
N SER A 172 -7.75 5.87 5.67
CA SER A 172 -9.04 5.22 5.85
C SER A 172 -9.41 4.46 4.59
N ASP A 173 -10.14 3.34 4.75
CA ASP A 173 -10.76 2.65 3.62
C ASP A 173 -11.92 3.47 3.03
N GLU A 174 -12.38 4.51 3.72
CA GLU A 174 -13.42 5.45 3.24
C GLU A 174 -13.07 6.08 1.90
N GLU A 175 -11.79 6.34 1.63
CA GLU A 175 -11.37 6.91 0.34
C GLU A 175 -11.66 5.97 -0.84
N TRP A 176 -11.59 4.66 -0.61
CA TRP A 176 -11.90 3.67 -1.64
C TRP A 176 -13.39 3.56 -1.87
N ASP A 177 -14.19 3.68 -0.81
CA ASP A 177 -15.63 3.75 -0.89
C ASP A 177 -16.09 5.00 -1.67
N HIS A 178 -15.58 6.18 -1.31
CA HIS A 178 -15.88 7.42 -2.04
C HIS A 178 -15.43 7.33 -3.50
N CYS A 179 -14.23 6.83 -3.77
CA CYS A 179 -13.72 6.67 -5.13
C CYS A 179 -14.59 5.74 -5.97
N LEU A 180 -15.00 4.59 -5.43
CA LEU A 180 -15.87 3.64 -6.12
C LEU A 180 -17.31 4.15 -6.27
N HIS A 181 -17.81 4.89 -5.28
CA HIS A 181 -19.10 5.56 -5.36
C HIS A 181 -19.12 6.58 -6.49
N ASP A 182 -18.14 7.48 -6.53
CA ASP A 182 -18.03 8.46 -7.59
C ASP A 182 -17.88 7.76 -8.94
N ALA A 183 -16.98 6.77 -9.04
CA ALA A 183 -16.77 6.01 -10.26
C ALA A 183 -18.04 5.31 -10.76
N SER A 184 -18.88 4.76 -9.88
CA SER A 184 -20.12 4.09 -10.31
C SER A 184 -21.16 5.04 -10.90
N THR A 185 -21.05 6.35 -10.64
CA THR A 185 -21.95 7.35 -11.24
C THR A 185 -21.63 7.69 -12.70
N TYR A 186 -20.39 7.53 -13.15
CA TYR A 186 -19.95 7.98 -14.49
C TYR A 186 -19.18 6.94 -15.32
N GLN A 187 -18.67 5.87 -14.72
CA GLN A 187 -17.93 4.83 -15.44
C GLN A 187 -18.85 3.72 -15.94
N MET A 188 -18.51 3.15 -17.10
CA MET A 188 -19.17 1.92 -17.57
C MET A 188 -18.77 0.72 -16.68
N PRO A 189 -19.61 -0.32 -16.55
CA PRO A 189 -19.35 -1.46 -15.65
C PRO A 189 -17.96 -2.09 -15.81
N LYS A 190 -17.49 -2.27 -17.05
CA LYS A 190 -16.13 -2.75 -17.35
C LYS A 190 -15.02 -1.83 -16.81
N GLN A 191 -15.18 -0.52 -16.93
CA GLN A 191 -14.22 0.46 -16.40
C GLN A 191 -14.26 0.47 -14.87
N LEU A 192 -15.46 0.38 -14.28
CA LEU A 192 -15.63 0.27 -12.83
C LEU A 192 -14.96 -0.99 -12.27
N ARG A 193 -15.08 -2.15 -12.95
CA ARG A 193 -14.36 -3.39 -12.61
C ARG A 193 -12.84 -3.20 -12.64
N GLN A 194 -12.32 -2.47 -13.63
CA GLN A 194 -10.89 -2.15 -13.72
C GLN A 194 -10.43 -1.24 -12.58
N THR A 195 -11.19 -0.17 -12.29
CA THR A 195 -10.93 0.74 -11.16
C THR A 195 -10.89 -0.02 -9.84
N PHE A 196 -11.88 -0.88 -9.60
CA PHE A 196 -11.94 -1.76 -8.43
C PHE A 196 -10.71 -2.68 -8.34
N ALA A 197 -10.34 -3.35 -9.45
CA ALA A 197 -9.17 -4.22 -9.47
C ALA A 197 -7.86 -3.45 -9.18
N PHE A 198 -7.69 -2.24 -9.70
CA PHE A 198 -6.50 -1.42 -9.43
C PHE A 198 -6.41 -0.95 -7.98
N ILE A 199 -7.53 -0.54 -7.37
CA ILE A 199 -7.58 -0.21 -5.94
C ILE A 199 -7.10 -1.43 -5.12
N LEU A 200 -7.55 -2.63 -5.46
CA LEU A 200 -7.15 -3.86 -4.76
C LEU A 200 -5.69 -4.25 -5.02
N CYS A 201 -5.15 -4.02 -6.21
CA CYS A 201 -3.76 -4.33 -6.54
C CYS A 201 -2.76 -3.42 -5.81
N PHE A 202 -3.08 -2.13 -5.67
CA PHE A 202 -2.08 -1.12 -5.28
C PHE A 202 -2.33 -0.49 -3.92
N CYS A 203 -3.58 -0.44 -3.46
CA CYS A 203 -3.95 0.31 -2.27
C CYS A 203 -4.15 -0.56 -1.01
N ASN A 204 -4.25 -1.90 -1.16
CA ASN A 204 -4.46 -2.87 -0.08
C ASN A 204 -5.54 -2.44 0.94
N PRO A 205 -6.80 -2.24 0.50
CA PRO A 205 -7.90 -1.92 1.41
C PRO A 205 -8.06 -3.00 2.47
N THR A 206 -8.48 -2.60 3.67
CA THR A 206 -8.65 -3.50 4.82
C THR A 206 -9.88 -4.41 4.66
N ASN A 207 -10.99 -3.91 4.09
CA ASN A 207 -12.24 -4.67 3.93
C ASN A 207 -12.67 -4.87 2.47
N VAL A 208 -12.00 -5.79 1.78
CA VAL A 208 -12.25 -6.09 0.36
C VAL A 208 -13.66 -6.61 0.09
N LEU A 209 -14.17 -7.50 0.95
CA LEU A 209 -15.49 -8.13 0.76
C LEU A 209 -16.62 -7.12 0.92
N GLU A 210 -16.47 -6.15 1.81
CA GLU A 210 -17.47 -5.08 1.98
C GLU A 210 -17.58 -4.22 0.72
N LEU A 211 -16.44 -3.81 0.14
CA LEU A 211 -16.40 -3.07 -1.12
C LEU A 211 -17.02 -3.90 -2.26
N TRP A 212 -16.65 -5.19 -2.38
CA TRP A 212 -17.23 -6.07 -3.39
C TRP A 212 -18.75 -6.16 -3.27
N ASN A 213 -19.26 -6.46 -2.07
CA ASN A 213 -20.70 -6.61 -1.86
C ASN A 213 -21.46 -5.32 -2.20
N LYS A 214 -20.88 -4.15 -1.90
CA LYS A 214 -21.50 -2.85 -2.16
C LYS A 214 -21.59 -2.51 -3.64
N TYR A 215 -20.54 -2.78 -4.42
CA TYR A 215 -20.44 -2.35 -5.83
C TYR A 215 -20.62 -3.48 -6.86
N SER A 216 -20.84 -4.73 -6.42
CA SER A 216 -20.99 -5.90 -7.30
C SER A 216 -22.10 -5.76 -8.34
N ILE A 217 -23.22 -5.11 -7.97
CA ILE A 217 -24.34 -4.86 -8.88
C ILE A 217 -23.92 -3.89 -9.99
N ASP A 218 -23.40 -2.71 -9.62
CA ASP A 218 -22.94 -1.69 -10.57
C ASP A 218 -21.87 -2.24 -11.51
N MET A 219 -20.95 -3.03 -10.96
CA MET A 219 -19.90 -3.73 -11.72
C MET A 219 -20.41 -4.85 -12.61
N SER A 220 -21.68 -5.27 -12.54
CA SER A 220 -22.21 -6.40 -13.32
C SER A 220 -23.38 -6.01 -14.22
N LEU A 221 -23.73 -4.72 -14.32
CA LEU A 221 -24.90 -4.23 -15.07
C LEU A 221 -24.88 -4.63 -16.55
N ASP A 222 -23.70 -4.69 -17.18
CA ASP A 222 -23.53 -5.12 -18.57
C ASP A 222 -23.83 -6.61 -18.79
N TYR A 223 -23.58 -7.45 -17.78
CA TYR A 223 -23.89 -8.89 -17.84
C TYR A 223 -25.33 -9.21 -17.45
N LEU A 224 -25.96 -8.39 -16.61
CA LEU A 224 -27.33 -8.59 -16.11
C LEU A 224 -28.39 -8.59 -17.21
N ARG A 225 -28.13 -7.98 -18.37
CA ARG A 225 -29.08 -7.96 -19.49
C ARG A 225 -29.37 -9.36 -20.03
N ASN A 226 -28.36 -10.24 -20.06
CA ASN A 226 -28.42 -11.54 -20.72
C ASN A 226 -28.27 -12.73 -19.75
N ASN A 227 -28.03 -12.47 -18.45
CA ASN A 227 -27.69 -13.48 -17.47
C ASN A 227 -28.42 -13.27 -16.14
N ILE A 228 -28.58 -14.34 -15.36
CA ILE A 228 -29.03 -14.27 -13.96
C ILE A 228 -27.97 -13.62 -13.07
N GLU A 229 -28.38 -13.01 -11.96
CA GLU A 229 -27.49 -12.26 -11.05
C GLU A 229 -26.23 -13.04 -10.64
N ALA A 230 -26.39 -14.29 -10.22
CA ALA A 230 -25.26 -15.12 -9.80
C ALA A 230 -24.25 -15.37 -10.94
N ALA A 231 -24.72 -15.51 -12.18
CA ALA A 231 -23.85 -15.67 -13.35
C ALA A 231 -23.17 -14.34 -13.72
N SER A 232 -23.89 -13.23 -13.64
CA SER A 232 -23.36 -11.88 -13.89
C SER A 232 -22.22 -11.52 -12.94
N TRP A 233 -22.39 -11.78 -11.63
CA TRP A 233 -21.35 -11.56 -10.63
C TRP A 233 -20.13 -12.45 -10.88
N ASN A 234 -20.36 -13.70 -11.28
CA ASN A 234 -19.28 -14.62 -11.60
C ASN A 234 -18.47 -14.16 -12.83
N LEU A 235 -19.13 -13.64 -13.86
CA LEU A 235 -18.48 -13.04 -15.03
C LEU A 235 -17.67 -11.80 -14.66
N ALA A 236 -18.22 -10.92 -13.81
CA ALA A 236 -17.48 -9.78 -13.27
C ALA A 236 -16.22 -10.22 -12.49
N LEU A 237 -16.31 -11.30 -11.70
CA LEU A 237 -15.15 -11.87 -11.00
C LEU A 237 -14.11 -12.45 -11.96
N HIS A 238 -14.51 -13.02 -13.11
CA HIS A 238 -13.57 -13.45 -14.14
C HIS A 238 -12.77 -12.27 -14.71
N ASP A 239 -13.43 -11.16 -15.06
CA ASP A 239 -12.78 -9.92 -15.55
C ASP A 239 -11.79 -9.35 -14.53
N ILE A 240 -12.21 -9.30 -13.27
CA ILE A 240 -11.38 -8.79 -12.17
C ILE A 240 -10.18 -9.73 -11.94
N ASN A 241 -10.40 -11.05 -11.94
CA ASN A 241 -9.33 -12.03 -11.77
C ASN A 241 -8.34 -12.02 -12.95
N ALA A 242 -8.81 -11.77 -14.17
CA ALA A 242 -7.93 -11.57 -15.33
C ALA A 242 -7.03 -10.34 -15.15
N THR A 243 -7.57 -9.25 -14.60
CA THR A 243 -6.79 -8.05 -14.26
C THR A 243 -5.77 -8.35 -13.15
N PHE A 244 -6.14 -9.09 -12.12
CA PHE A 244 -5.21 -9.53 -11.07
C PHE A 244 -4.07 -10.39 -11.61
N GLY A 245 -4.36 -11.27 -12.57
CA GLY A 245 -3.36 -12.13 -13.22
C GLY A 245 -2.21 -11.32 -13.85
N GLN A 246 -2.50 -10.13 -14.39
CA GLN A 246 -1.49 -9.23 -14.94
C GLN A 246 -0.52 -8.68 -13.87
N HIS A 247 -0.93 -8.66 -12.60
CA HIS A 247 -0.15 -8.20 -11.47
C HIS A 247 0.36 -9.34 -10.57
N GLY A 248 0.24 -10.60 -11.00
CA GLY A 248 0.65 -11.76 -10.21
C GLY A 248 -0.22 -12.02 -8.97
N LEU A 249 -1.45 -11.52 -8.97
CA LEU A 249 -2.44 -11.70 -7.91
C LEU A 249 -3.60 -12.60 -8.40
N SER A 250 -4.44 -13.04 -7.47
CA SER A 250 -5.67 -13.79 -7.75
C SER A 250 -6.78 -13.40 -6.78
N CYS A 251 -8.04 -13.68 -7.12
CA CYS A 251 -9.16 -13.48 -6.20
C CYS A 251 -8.93 -14.20 -4.86
N ALA A 252 -8.39 -15.43 -4.90
CA ALA A 252 -8.07 -16.20 -3.70
C ALA A 252 -7.02 -15.52 -2.80
N SER A 253 -5.99 -14.89 -3.37
CA SER A 253 -4.95 -14.21 -2.59
C SER A 253 -5.43 -12.90 -1.95
N ILE A 254 -6.43 -12.25 -2.54
CA ILE A 254 -6.98 -10.98 -2.06
C ILE A 254 -8.18 -11.20 -1.11
N GLY A 255 -8.77 -12.40 -1.11
CA GLY A 255 -9.93 -12.74 -0.27
C GLY A 255 -11.29 -12.48 -0.93
N LEU A 256 -11.33 -12.45 -2.27
CA LEU A 256 -12.56 -12.41 -3.06
C LEU A 256 -13.07 -13.81 -3.41
N PRO A 257 -14.37 -13.96 -3.73
CA PRO A 257 -14.90 -15.23 -4.23
C PRO A 257 -14.15 -15.66 -5.50
N VAL A 258 -13.81 -16.94 -5.58
CA VAL A 258 -13.12 -17.50 -6.74
C VAL A 258 -14.16 -17.72 -7.86
N PRO A 259 -13.94 -17.15 -9.06
CA PRO A 259 -14.85 -17.35 -10.18
C PRO A 259 -14.94 -18.85 -10.53
N THR A 260 -16.17 -19.34 -10.74
CA THR A 260 -16.50 -20.75 -10.96
C THR A 260 -17.07 -20.96 -12.37
N GLY A 261 -16.69 -22.05 -13.04
CA GLY A 261 -17.11 -22.33 -14.42
C GLY A 261 -16.17 -21.73 -15.47
N ASN A 262 -16.50 -21.94 -16.75
CA ASN A 262 -15.73 -21.36 -17.85
C ASN A 262 -16.13 -19.89 -18.04
N ALA A 263 -15.15 -19.02 -18.28
CA ALA A 263 -15.40 -17.67 -18.75
C ALA A 263 -16.20 -17.79 -20.06
N ILE A 264 -17.46 -17.34 -20.06
CA ILE A 264 -18.25 -17.32 -21.29
C ILE A 264 -17.55 -16.33 -22.22
N GLU A 265 -17.11 -16.80 -23.39
CA GLU A 265 -16.66 -15.93 -24.47
C GLU A 265 -17.75 -14.89 -24.71
N VAL A 266 -17.41 -13.61 -24.53
CA VAL A 266 -18.23 -12.52 -25.03
C VAL A 266 -18.54 -12.86 -26.48
N GLN A 267 -19.81 -13.12 -26.80
CA GLN A 267 -20.21 -13.41 -28.17
C GLN A 267 -19.62 -12.30 -29.05
N PRO A 268 -18.84 -12.64 -30.09
CA PRO A 268 -18.21 -11.64 -30.92
C PRO A 268 -19.31 -10.72 -31.46
N TYR A 269 -19.07 -9.41 -31.38
CA TYR A 269 -19.99 -8.39 -31.89
C TYR A 269 -20.39 -8.73 -33.33
N ASN A 270 -21.64 -9.15 -33.52
CA ASN A 270 -22.17 -9.53 -34.82
C ASN A 270 -22.77 -8.30 -35.48
N GLN A 271 -21.99 -7.69 -36.38
CA GLN A 271 -22.39 -6.48 -37.12
C GLN A 271 -23.69 -6.67 -37.90
N ASP A 272 -23.96 -7.88 -38.39
CA ASP A 272 -25.15 -8.15 -39.21
C ASP A 272 -26.41 -8.24 -38.35
N GLU A 273 -26.35 -8.89 -37.17
CA GLU A 273 -27.47 -8.93 -36.22
C GLU A 273 -27.83 -7.53 -35.68
N GLU A 274 -26.82 -6.75 -35.30
CA GLU A 274 -27.04 -5.37 -34.80
C GLU A 274 -27.57 -4.45 -35.90
N ARG A 275 -27.17 -4.68 -37.16
CA ARG A 275 -27.73 -3.96 -38.31
C ARG A 275 -29.20 -4.32 -38.54
N GLU A 276 -29.56 -5.60 -38.49
CA GLU A 276 -30.96 -6.03 -38.61
C GLU A 276 -31.83 -5.46 -37.47
N GLU A 277 -31.34 -5.48 -36.22
CA GLU A 277 -32.04 -4.84 -35.10
C GLU A 277 -32.18 -3.32 -35.29
N SER A 278 -31.14 -2.66 -35.81
CA SER A 278 -31.17 -1.22 -36.10
C SER A 278 -32.23 -0.89 -37.15
N GLU A 279 -32.29 -1.65 -38.24
CA GLU A 279 -33.27 -1.47 -39.32
C GLU A 279 -34.71 -1.69 -38.81
N GLN A 280 -34.92 -2.71 -37.97
CA GLN A 280 -36.20 -2.94 -37.30
C GLN A 280 -36.59 -1.78 -36.39
N ARG A 281 -35.65 -1.23 -35.62
CA ARG A 281 -35.92 -0.10 -34.73
C ARG A 281 -36.17 1.20 -35.48
N ILE A 282 -35.48 1.45 -36.61
CA ILE A 282 -35.75 2.58 -37.50
C ILE A 282 -37.18 2.50 -38.02
N SER A 283 -37.66 1.31 -38.37
CA SER A 283 -39.04 1.10 -38.83
C SER A 283 -40.10 1.39 -37.75
N SER A 284 -39.71 1.40 -36.47
CA SER A 284 -40.58 1.69 -35.33
C SER A 284 -40.60 3.18 -34.91
N LEU A 285 -39.80 4.03 -35.55
CA LEU A 285 -39.68 5.45 -35.19
C LEU A 285 -40.94 6.23 -35.60
N ASN A 286 -41.38 7.14 -34.74
CA ASN A 286 -42.42 8.09 -35.12
C ASN A 286 -41.85 9.19 -36.05
N ARG A 287 -42.71 9.99 -36.68
CA ARG A 287 -42.33 10.98 -37.70
C ARG A 287 -41.30 12.00 -37.22
N GLU A 288 -41.41 12.47 -35.98
CA GLU A 288 -40.48 13.46 -35.40
C GLU A 288 -39.13 12.81 -35.07
N GLN A 289 -39.17 11.56 -34.59
CA GLN A 289 -37.98 10.77 -34.27
C GLN A 289 -37.20 10.37 -35.53
N LEU A 290 -37.91 9.98 -36.59
CA LEU A 290 -37.29 9.64 -37.88
C LEU A 290 -36.64 10.88 -38.51
N ALA A 291 -37.31 12.03 -38.49
CA ALA A 291 -36.75 13.29 -39.00
C ALA A 291 -35.49 13.71 -38.23
N ALA A 292 -35.48 13.55 -36.90
CA ALA A 292 -34.30 13.79 -36.08
C ALA A 292 -33.17 12.80 -36.45
N PHE A 293 -33.48 11.51 -36.57
CA PHE A 293 -32.52 10.47 -36.92
C PHE A 293 -31.83 10.75 -38.29
N GLU A 294 -32.61 11.01 -39.33
CA GLU A 294 -32.10 11.30 -40.69
C GLU A 294 -31.22 12.56 -40.72
N THR A 295 -31.61 13.60 -39.97
CA THR A 295 -30.82 14.84 -39.86
C THR A 295 -29.44 14.57 -39.26
N ILE A 296 -29.38 13.72 -38.23
CA ILE A 296 -28.14 13.38 -37.53
C ILE A 296 -27.24 12.50 -38.41
N THR A 297 -27.79 11.45 -39.02
CA THR A 297 -27.01 10.54 -39.86
C THR A 297 -26.48 11.23 -41.12
N THR A 298 -27.26 12.14 -41.70
CA THR A 298 -26.80 12.97 -42.84
C THR A 298 -25.64 13.88 -42.43
N ALA A 299 -25.73 14.53 -41.26
CA ALA A 299 -24.67 15.39 -40.75
C ALA A 299 -23.38 14.61 -40.39
N ILE A 300 -23.50 13.36 -39.94
CA ILE A 300 -22.36 12.48 -39.67
C ILE A 300 -21.70 12.00 -40.98
N GLY A 301 -22.49 11.72 -42.02
CA GLY A 301 -21.99 11.26 -43.32
C GLY A 301 -21.33 12.34 -44.18
N ASN A 302 -21.63 13.62 -43.95
CA ASN A 302 -21.09 14.74 -44.71
C ASN A 302 -20.00 15.50 -43.94
N ASN A 303 -18.72 15.12 -44.16
CA ASN A 303 -17.54 15.80 -43.59
C ASN A 303 -17.40 17.30 -43.94
N ASN A 304 -18.23 17.84 -44.84
CA ASN A 304 -18.26 19.25 -45.22
C ASN A 304 -19.35 20.07 -44.49
N GLU A 305 -20.18 19.46 -43.65
CA GLU A 305 -21.19 20.16 -42.86
C GLU A 305 -20.65 20.55 -41.48
N ASN A 306 -20.76 21.85 -41.13
CA ASN A 306 -20.26 22.41 -39.87
C ASN A 306 -21.30 22.34 -38.73
N ASN A 307 -22.40 21.58 -38.91
CA ASN A 307 -23.50 21.52 -37.96
C ASN A 307 -23.18 20.56 -36.81
N ARG A 308 -23.09 21.10 -35.58
CA ARG A 308 -22.93 20.30 -34.35
C ARG A 308 -24.26 20.25 -33.60
N TYR A 309 -24.80 19.05 -33.44
CA TYR A 309 -26.04 18.81 -32.71
C TYR A 309 -25.74 18.34 -31.28
N PHE A 310 -26.36 18.96 -30.28
CA PHE A 310 -26.27 18.56 -28.88
C PHE A 310 -27.65 18.13 -28.39
N PHE A 311 -27.75 16.90 -27.88
CA PHE A 311 -29.00 16.40 -27.30
C PHE A 311 -28.99 16.60 -25.78
N GLY A 312 -29.95 17.39 -25.29
CA GLY A 312 -30.25 17.51 -23.86
C GLY A 312 -31.42 16.61 -23.50
N TRP A 313 -31.17 15.52 -22.76
CA TRP A 313 -32.22 14.64 -22.25
C TRP A 313 -32.40 14.82 -20.73
N PRO A 314 -33.63 15.02 -20.22
CA PRO A 314 -33.89 14.96 -18.79
C PRO A 314 -33.62 13.54 -18.24
N TRP A 315 -32.91 13.45 -17.11
CA TRP A 315 -32.37 12.22 -16.49
C TRP A 315 -33.37 11.05 -16.28
N ARG A 316 -34.68 11.31 -16.31
CA ARG A 316 -35.72 10.26 -16.14
C ARG A 316 -36.23 9.64 -17.43
N PHE A 317 -35.71 10.04 -18.60
CA PHE A 317 -36.14 9.51 -19.91
C PHE A 317 -35.30 8.34 -20.43
N TRP A 318 -34.28 7.90 -19.66
CA TRP A 318 -33.37 6.81 -20.00
C TRP A 318 -34.01 5.41 -20.09
N GLN A 319 -35.33 5.29 -19.95
CA GLN A 319 -36.04 4.02 -20.09
C GLN A 319 -36.64 3.80 -21.50
N ASN A 320 -36.67 4.82 -22.37
CA ASN A 320 -37.23 4.70 -23.74
C ASN A 320 -36.15 4.95 -24.81
N PHE A 321 -35.23 3.99 -24.97
CA PHE A 321 -34.09 4.04 -25.89
C PHE A 321 -34.39 3.42 -27.26
N SER A 322 -35.02 4.18 -28.16
CA SER A 322 -34.99 3.84 -29.59
C SER A 322 -33.89 4.64 -30.31
N LEU A 323 -33.96 5.96 -30.31
CA LEU A 323 -33.08 6.84 -31.08
C LEU A 323 -31.57 6.77 -30.76
N PHE A 324 -31.18 6.79 -29.48
CA PHE A 324 -29.76 6.88 -29.11
C PHE A 324 -28.99 5.59 -29.39
N ASN A 325 -29.63 4.43 -29.24
CA ASN A 325 -29.01 3.16 -29.65
C ASN A 325 -28.79 3.16 -31.18
N ILE A 326 -29.79 3.54 -31.97
CA ILE A 326 -29.69 3.54 -33.45
C ILE A 326 -28.55 4.46 -33.94
N ILE A 327 -28.38 5.65 -33.34
CA ILE A 327 -27.34 6.61 -33.76
C ILE A 327 -25.92 6.11 -33.45
N ILE A 328 -25.70 5.47 -32.30
CA ILE A 328 -24.38 4.92 -31.95
C ILE A 328 -24.00 3.78 -32.90
N PHE A 329 -24.95 2.91 -33.26
CA PHE A 329 -24.67 1.76 -34.15
C PHE A 329 -24.45 2.15 -35.62
N HIS A 330 -24.96 3.29 -36.08
CA HIS A 330 -24.76 3.73 -37.48
C HIS A 330 -23.46 4.54 -37.69
N SER A 331 -22.79 4.94 -36.61
CA SER A 331 -21.58 5.79 -36.65
C SER A 331 -20.28 5.03 -36.38
N GLY A 332 -20.35 3.70 -36.20
CA GLY A 332 -19.26 2.81 -35.83
C GLY A 332 -18.69 1.99 -36.97
#